data_AF-X1DEA6-F1
#
_entry.id   AF-X1DEA6-F1
#
_cell.length_a   1.000
_cell.length_b   1.000
_cell.length_c   1.000
_cell.angle_alpha   90.00
_cell.angle_beta   90.00
_cell.angle_gamma   90.00
#
_symmetry.space_group_name_H-M   'P 1'
#
loop_
_entity.id
_entity.type
_entity.pdbx_description
1 polymer ?
#
loop_
_entity_poly.entity_id
_entity_poly.type
_entity_poly.pdbx_seq_one_letter_code
_entity_poly.pdbx_strand_id
1 'polypeptide(L)'
;LLDGDTCVARHMGVLDGEFDLVKRGVIVALYWFMLHWAHDQGAKRLDFGSSRAQTSNGVFQFKRQMGTRVVPHKYIYTQWSFYAHLLPNNLRDHLNTMGMITTVDNKCYKVRLINPKDSTTTADFTREMKHATACGLTGLVVFSERGKMQVISQ
;
A
#
# COMPACT_ATOMS: atom_id res chain seq x y z
N LEU A 1 16.45 -14.33 -5.89
CA LEU A 1 17.51 -14.84 -4.98
C LEU A 1 16.81 -15.54 -3.83
N LEU A 2 17.23 -16.76 -3.48
CA LEU A 2 16.72 -17.43 -2.29
C LEU A 2 17.47 -16.92 -1.05
N ASP A 3 16.72 -16.47 -0.04
CA ASP A 3 17.20 -16.06 1.28
C ASP A 3 16.40 -16.82 2.34
N GLY A 4 17.00 -17.89 2.88
CA GLY A 4 16.28 -18.86 3.72
C GLY A 4 15.11 -19.51 2.97
N ASP A 5 13.90 -19.32 3.48
CA ASP A 5 12.66 -19.84 2.89
C ASP A 5 11.95 -18.84 1.95
N THR A 6 12.58 -17.70 1.67
CA THR A 6 11.98 -16.60 0.92
C THR A 6 12.78 -16.30 -0.33
N CYS A 7 12.13 -16.33 -1.50
CA CYS A 7 12.70 -15.77 -2.71
C CYS A 7 12.48 -14.26 -2.75
N VAL A 8 13.51 -13.48 -3.09
CA VAL A 8 13.43 -12.02 -3.17
C VAL A 8 13.61 -11.55 -4.60
N ALA A 9 12.64 -10.77 -5.09
CA ALA A 9 12.72 -10.03 -6.36
C ALA A 9 13.48 -8.70 -6.14
N ARG A 10 14.81 -8.70 -6.39
CA ARG A 10 15.66 -7.54 -6.09
C ARG A 10 15.59 -6.43 -7.14
N HIS A 11 15.68 -6.80 -8.42
CA HIS A 11 15.74 -5.86 -9.52
C HIS A 11 14.88 -6.36 -10.67
N MET A 12 14.18 -5.44 -11.30
CA MET A 12 13.40 -5.67 -12.50
C MET A 12 13.38 -4.37 -13.31
N GLY A 13 13.30 -4.52 -14.62
CA GLY A 13 13.27 -3.41 -15.54
C GLY A 13 12.56 -3.82 -16.82
N VAL A 14 12.20 -2.82 -17.60
CA VAL A 14 11.68 -2.99 -18.96
C VAL A 14 12.74 -2.41 -19.87
N LEU A 15 13.09 -3.15 -20.93
CA LEU A 15 14.03 -2.68 -21.93
C LEU A 15 13.59 -1.30 -22.43
N ASP A 16 14.50 -0.33 -22.37
CA ASP A 16 14.29 1.07 -22.76
C ASP A 16 13.05 1.77 -22.17
N GLY A 17 12.51 1.23 -21.06
CA GLY A 17 11.27 1.75 -20.47
C GLY A 17 10.04 1.58 -21.37
N GLU A 18 10.07 0.68 -22.35
CA GLU A 18 9.00 0.50 -23.32
C GLU A 18 7.68 0.08 -22.67
N PHE A 19 6.79 1.05 -22.47
CA PHE A 19 5.54 0.83 -21.76
C PHE A 19 4.60 -0.16 -22.46
N ASP A 20 4.75 -0.35 -23.77
CA ASP A 20 3.97 -1.34 -24.51
C ASP A 20 4.33 -2.79 -24.10
N LEU A 21 5.56 -3.05 -23.67
CA LEU A 21 5.92 -4.35 -23.06
C LEU A 21 5.20 -4.55 -21.72
N VAL A 22 5.05 -3.47 -20.94
CA VAL A 22 4.26 -3.50 -19.68
C VAL A 22 2.80 -3.83 -19.97
N LYS A 23 2.19 -3.19 -20.97
CA LYS A 23 0.81 -3.46 -21.39
C LYS A 23 0.62 -4.89 -21.89
N ARG A 24 1.64 -5.47 -22.55
CA ARG A 24 1.66 -6.87 -22.97
C ARG A 24 1.84 -7.87 -21.82
N GLY A 25 2.04 -7.38 -20.59
CA GLY A 25 2.10 -8.21 -19.40
C GLY A 25 3.49 -8.75 -19.07
N VAL A 26 4.58 -8.18 -19.59
CA VAL A 26 5.95 -8.67 -19.32
C VAL A 26 6.26 -8.74 -17.82
N ILE A 27 5.74 -7.79 -17.04
CA ILE A 27 5.92 -7.72 -15.59
C ILE A 27 5.15 -8.85 -14.89
N VAL A 28 3.92 -9.16 -15.33
CA VAL A 28 3.14 -10.30 -14.84
C VAL A 28 3.89 -11.60 -15.12
N ALA A 29 4.36 -11.78 -16.36
CA ALA A 29 5.11 -12.97 -16.76
C ALA A 29 6.39 -13.14 -15.94
N LEU A 30 7.13 -12.05 -15.68
CA LEU A 30 8.32 -12.07 -14.85
C LEU A 30 8.00 -12.59 -13.43
N TYR A 31 6.98 -12.05 -12.78
CA TYR A 31 6.58 -12.53 -11.44
C TYR A 31 6.08 -13.97 -11.46
N TRP A 32 5.39 -14.39 -12.51
CA TRP A 32 4.97 -15.79 -12.70
C TRP A 32 6.17 -16.75 -12.75
N PHE A 33 7.17 -16.44 -13.57
CA PHE A 33 8.39 -17.26 -13.64
C PHE A 33 9.18 -17.23 -12.34
N MET A 34 9.23 -16.09 -11.63
CA MET A 34 9.85 -16.03 -10.31
C MET A 34 9.10 -16.87 -9.26
N LEU A 35 7.77 -16.89 -9.30
CA LEU A 35 6.95 -17.74 -8.42
C LEU A 35 7.22 -19.22 -8.67
N HIS A 36 7.24 -19.64 -9.95
CA HIS A 36 7.57 -21.01 -10.33
C HIS A 36 8.97 -21.40 -9.86
N TRP A 37 9.98 -20.57 -10.19
CA TRP A 37 11.33 -20.84 -9.75
C TRP A 37 11.44 -20.92 -8.23
N ALA A 38 10.81 -19.99 -7.49
CA ALA A 38 10.83 -20.00 -6.04
C ALA A 38 10.22 -21.29 -5.46
N HIS A 39 9.09 -21.73 -6.02
CA HIS A 39 8.46 -22.99 -5.66
C HIS A 39 9.38 -24.19 -5.90
N ASP A 40 10.03 -24.25 -7.07
CA ASP A 40 10.94 -25.35 -7.41
C ASP A 40 12.20 -25.38 -6.54
N GLN A 41 12.60 -24.22 -5.98
CA GLN A 41 13.67 -24.14 -4.98
C GLN A 41 13.20 -24.45 -3.55
N GLY A 42 11.93 -24.80 -3.34
CA GLY A 42 11.35 -25.08 -2.02
C GLY A 42 11.09 -23.83 -1.16
N ALA A 43 11.06 -22.65 -1.77
CA ALA A 43 10.72 -21.42 -1.05
C ALA A 43 9.24 -21.45 -0.62
N LYS A 44 8.96 -20.93 0.58
CA LYS A 44 7.60 -20.79 1.13
C LYS A 44 6.98 -19.44 0.78
N ARG A 45 7.80 -18.47 0.38
CA ARG A 45 7.40 -17.08 0.14
C ARG A 45 8.15 -16.50 -1.04
N LEU A 46 7.48 -15.60 -1.76
CA LEU A 46 8.11 -14.68 -2.70
C LEU A 46 7.89 -13.26 -2.16
N ASP A 47 8.99 -12.55 -1.88
CA ASP A 47 8.98 -11.13 -1.61
C ASP A 47 8.95 -10.37 -2.94
N PHE A 48 7.83 -9.67 -3.18
CA PHE A 48 7.61 -8.86 -4.37
C PHE A 48 8.41 -7.54 -4.34
N GLY A 49 9.11 -7.27 -3.25
CA GLY A 49 9.77 -6.00 -2.97
C GLY A 49 8.77 -4.93 -2.54
N SER A 50 9.26 -3.73 -2.37
CA SER A 50 8.51 -2.61 -1.82
C SER A 50 7.70 -1.78 -2.83
N SER A 51 6.85 -0.91 -2.32
CA SER A 51 6.16 0.15 -3.08
C SER A 51 5.98 1.38 -2.20
N ARG A 52 5.51 2.50 -2.78
CA ARG A 52 5.07 3.63 -1.95
C ARG A 52 3.86 3.22 -1.12
N ALA A 53 3.79 3.68 0.13
CA ALA A 53 2.71 3.40 1.07
C ALA A 53 1.42 4.18 0.72
N GLN A 54 0.90 3.96 -0.49
CA GLN A 54 -0.24 4.66 -1.06
C GLN A 54 -1.11 3.67 -1.82
N THR A 55 -2.40 3.61 -1.49
CA THR A 55 -3.33 2.74 -2.21
C THR A 55 -3.55 3.15 -3.66
N SER A 56 -3.32 4.42 -4.03
CA SER A 56 -3.40 4.86 -5.44
C SER A 56 -2.16 4.50 -6.27
N ASN A 57 -1.08 4.00 -5.66
CA ASN A 57 0.16 3.73 -6.36
C ASN A 57 0.04 2.51 -7.29
N GLY A 58 0.45 2.65 -8.55
CA GLY A 58 0.36 1.58 -9.54
C GLY A 58 1.15 0.32 -9.18
N VAL A 59 2.34 0.45 -8.56
CA VAL A 59 3.14 -0.70 -8.12
C VAL A 59 2.45 -1.42 -6.95
N PHE A 60 1.89 -0.68 -6.00
CA PHE A 60 1.08 -1.25 -4.91
C PHE A 60 -0.12 -2.02 -5.47
N GLN A 61 -0.86 -1.40 -6.38
CA GLN A 61 -2.06 -1.97 -7.01
C GLN A 61 -1.75 -3.25 -7.80
N PHE A 62 -0.68 -3.23 -8.60
CA PHE A 62 -0.20 -4.40 -9.32
C PHE A 62 0.11 -5.57 -8.38
N LYS A 63 0.91 -5.33 -7.33
CA LYS A 63 1.28 -6.37 -6.36
C LYS A 63 0.05 -6.92 -5.64
N ARG A 64 -0.89 -6.04 -5.27
CA ARG A 64 -2.15 -6.45 -4.65
C ARG A 64 -2.95 -7.39 -5.56
N GLN A 65 -3.07 -7.06 -6.84
CA GLN A 65 -3.80 -7.88 -7.82
C GLN A 65 -3.18 -9.28 -7.99
N MET A 66 -1.87 -9.41 -7.73
CA MET A 66 -1.17 -10.70 -7.70
C MET A 66 -1.42 -11.52 -6.42
N GLY A 67 -2.35 -11.10 -5.55
CA GLY A 67 -2.71 -11.83 -4.32
C GLY A 67 -1.70 -11.68 -3.18
N THR A 68 -0.85 -10.65 -3.23
CA THR A 68 0.16 -10.44 -2.19
C THR A 68 -0.44 -9.92 -0.87
N ARG A 69 0.29 -10.13 0.23
CA ARG A 69 -0.04 -9.58 1.54
C ARG A 69 0.78 -8.32 1.82
N VAL A 70 0.12 -7.25 2.25
CA VAL A 70 0.78 -6.01 2.69
C VAL A 70 1.48 -6.25 4.02
N VAL A 71 2.77 -5.90 4.10
CA VAL A 71 3.58 -6.01 5.33
C VAL A 71 4.41 -4.76 5.54
N PRO A 72 4.74 -4.39 6.80
CA PRO A 72 5.67 -3.30 7.09
C PRO A 72 7.06 -3.62 6.52
N HIS A 73 7.70 -2.64 5.86
CA HIS A 73 9.05 -2.81 5.30
C HIS A 73 10.04 -1.86 6.00
N LYS A 74 11.16 -2.39 6.50
CA LYS A 74 12.07 -1.66 7.40
C LYS A 74 12.96 -0.60 6.73
N TYR A 75 13.23 -0.73 5.43
CA TYR A 75 14.35 -0.01 4.78
C TYR A 75 13.96 1.12 3.81
N ILE A 76 12.72 1.63 3.87
CA ILE A 76 12.24 2.68 2.95
C ILE A 76 11.55 3.75 3.76
N TYR A 77 11.87 5.01 3.48
CA TYR A 77 11.28 6.23 4.06
C TYR A 77 9.94 5.99 4.76
N THR A 78 10.01 5.63 6.03
CA THR A 78 8.87 5.10 6.81
C THR A 78 8.06 6.21 7.45
N GLN A 79 8.55 7.46 7.40
CA GLN A 79 7.97 8.56 8.14
C GLN A 79 7.73 9.76 7.23
N TRP A 80 6.47 10.19 7.20
CA TRP A 80 6.02 11.40 6.56
C TRP A 80 5.47 12.31 7.66
N SER A 81 6.06 13.50 7.80
CA SER A 81 5.63 14.49 8.78
C SER A 81 4.95 15.65 8.07
N PHE A 82 3.73 15.97 8.52
CA PHE A 82 2.99 17.13 8.05
C PHE A 82 2.75 18.06 9.25
N TYR A 83 3.32 19.26 9.20
CA TYR A 83 3.09 20.28 10.21
C TYR A 83 1.98 21.21 9.73
N ALA A 84 0.76 20.95 10.19
CA ALA A 84 -0.39 21.76 9.85
C ALA A 84 -1.31 21.89 11.06
N HIS A 85 -1.72 23.12 11.37
CA HIS A 85 -2.80 23.35 12.33
C HIS A 85 -4.14 22.93 11.72
N LEU A 86 -4.34 23.27 10.43
CA LEU A 86 -5.45 22.88 9.57
C LEU A 86 -4.88 22.51 8.20
N LEU A 87 -5.33 21.41 7.61
CA LEU A 87 -4.98 21.10 6.22
C LEU A 87 -5.94 21.84 5.28
N PRO A 88 -5.46 22.61 4.29
CA PRO A 88 -6.33 23.12 3.24
C PRO A 88 -7.17 21.98 2.62
N ASN A 89 -8.46 22.21 2.40
CA ASN A 89 -9.39 21.15 1.98
C ASN A 89 -8.90 20.42 0.72
N ASN A 90 -8.40 21.15 -0.27
CA ASN A 90 -7.84 20.58 -1.50
C ASN A 90 -6.64 19.66 -1.24
N LEU A 91 -5.72 20.05 -0.35
CA LEU A 91 -4.56 19.24 0.01
C LEU A 91 -5.01 18.00 0.80
N ARG A 92 -5.88 18.16 1.79
CA ARG A 92 -6.42 17.06 2.58
C ARG A 92 -7.12 16.04 1.69
N ASP A 93 -7.97 16.51 0.77
CA ASP A 93 -8.72 15.65 -0.14
C ASP A 93 -7.76 14.92 -1.09
N HIS A 94 -6.75 15.62 -1.61
CA HIS A 94 -5.69 14.99 -2.40
C HIS A 94 -4.93 13.91 -1.63
N LEU A 95 -4.51 14.19 -0.38
CA LEU A 95 -3.83 13.21 0.49
C LEU A 95 -4.73 11.99 0.78
N ASN A 96 -6.01 12.21 1.02
CA ASN A 96 -7.00 11.15 1.22
C ASN A 96 -7.21 10.32 -0.05
N THR A 97 -7.24 10.95 -1.22
CA THR A 97 -7.34 10.27 -2.53
C THR A 97 -6.08 9.46 -2.85
N MET A 98 -4.88 9.94 -2.49
CA MET A 98 -3.67 9.12 -2.56
C MET A 98 -3.78 7.87 -1.68
N GLY A 99 -4.52 7.97 -0.58
CA GLY A 99 -4.82 6.88 0.34
C GLY A 99 -3.55 6.36 1.00
N MET A 100 -2.92 7.22 1.79
CA MET A 100 -1.72 6.90 2.55
C MET A 100 -1.93 5.69 3.47
N ILE A 101 -0.89 4.89 3.65
CA ILE A 101 -0.91 3.70 4.49
C ILE A 101 0.01 3.95 5.68
N THR A 102 -0.47 3.62 6.87
CA THR A 102 0.30 3.66 8.12
C THR A 102 0.30 2.29 8.80
N THR A 103 1.11 2.16 9.85
CA THR A 103 1.24 0.95 10.65
C THR A 103 0.94 1.24 12.11
N VAL A 104 0.08 0.42 12.71
CA VAL A 104 -0.22 0.39 14.15
C VAL A 104 -0.13 -1.07 14.59
N ASP A 105 0.67 -1.38 15.61
CA ASP A 105 0.88 -2.74 16.12
C ASP A 105 1.17 -3.80 15.03
N ASN A 106 2.09 -3.47 14.11
CA ASN A 106 2.47 -4.30 12.95
C ASN A 106 1.35 -4.61 11.94
N LYS A 107 0.20 -3.94 12.04
CA LYS A 107 -0.90 -4.03 11.09
C LYS A 107 -0.96 -2.78 10.21
N CYS A 108 -1.32 -2.93 8.95
CA CYS A 108 -1.36 -1.85 7.98
C CYS A 108 -2.79 -1.29 7.86
N TYR A 109 -2.91 0.04 7.91
CA TYR A 109 -4.20 0.76 7.87
C TYR A 109 -4.15 1.86 6.82
N LYS A 110 -5.30 2.14 6.20
CA LYS A 110 -5.45 3.34 5.37
C LYS A 110 -5.66 4.55 6.28
N VAL A 111 -4.92 5.62 6.03
CA VAL A 111 -5.04 6.90 6.73
C VAL A 111 -6.20 7.69 6.16
N ARG A 112 -7.04 8.22 7.05
CA ARG A 112 -8.06 9.23 6.73
C ARG A 112 -7.77 10.49 7.54
N LEU A 113 -7.56 11.60 6.84
CA LEU A 113 -7.36 12.92 7.42
C LEU A 113 -8.69 13.66 7.47
N ILE A 114 -9.03 14.23 8.63
CA ILE A 114 -10.23 15.04 8.84
C ILE A 114 -9.90 16.34 9.58
N ASN A 115 -10.53 17.44 9.15
CA ASN A 115 -10.53 18.73 9.82
C ASN A 115 -11.77 18.84 10.75
N PRO A 116 -11.77 19.73 11.76
CA PRO A 116 -12.86 19.83 12.74
C PRO A 116 -14.23 20.17 12.14
N LYS A 117 -14.25 20.89 11.01
CA LYS A 117 -15.48 21.31 10.35
C LYS A 117 -15.99 20.31 9.31
N ASP A 118 -15.33 19.16 9.18
CA ASP A 118 -15.73 18.15 8.20
C ASP A 118 -16.97 17.39 8.67
N SER A 119 -18.06 17.54 7.93
CA SER A 119 -19.19 16.62 8.02
C SER A 119 -18.82 15.30 7.34
N THR A 120 -18.27 14.35 8.10
CA THR A 120 -18.00 13.00 7.58
C THR A 120 -19.19 12.11 7.91
N THR A 121 -19.81 11.48 6.91
CA THR A 121 -20.97 10.61 7.16
C THR A 121 -20.53 9.20 7.51
N THR A 122 -21.38 8.43 8.20
CA THR A 122 -21.16 6.99 8.42
C THR A 122 -20.97 6.26 7.10
N ALA A 123 -21.71 6.65 6.05
CA ALA A 123 -21.58 6.07 4.72
C ALA A 123 -20.18 6.29 4.10
N ASP A 124 -19.55 7.44 4.35
CA ASP A 124 -18.19 7.71 3.88
C ASP A 124 -17.18 6.77 4.56
N PHE A 125 -17.27 6.60 5.88
CA PHE A 125 -16.39 5.67 6.59
C PHE A 125 -16.60 4.22 6.16
N THR A 126 -17.84 3.79 5.93
CA THR A 126 -18.13 2.45 5.40
C THR A 126 -17.50 2.24 4.03
N ARG A 127 -17.62 3.21 3.12
CA ARG A 127 -17.01 3.15 1.78
C ARG A 127 -15.48 3.07 1.87
N GLU A 128 -14.87 3.90 2.70
CA GLU A 128 -13.42 3.93 2.92
C GLU A 128 -12.92 2.63 3.56
N MET A 129 -13.66 2.07 4.51
CA MET A 129 -13.35 0.80 5.15
C MET A 129 -13.37 -0.34 4.12
N LYS A 130 -14.42 -0.42 3.30
CA LYS A 130 -14.53 -1.43 2.24
C LYS A 130 -13.36 -1.32 1.26
N HIS A 131 -12.96 -0.10 0.90
CA HIS A 131 -11.79 0.13 0.05
C HIS A 131 -10.49 -0.32 0.73
N ALA A 132 -10.30 -0.02 2.02
CA ALA A 132 -9.12 -0.44 2.77
C ALA A 132 -9.01 -1.98 2.84
N THR A 133 -10.11 -2.67 3.16
CA THR A 133 -10.16 -4.14 3.16
C THR A 133 -9.87 -4.72 1.77
N ALA A 134 -10.44 -4.14 0.71
CA ALA A 134 -10.15 -4.53 -0.66
C ALA A 134 -8.67 -4.26 -1.07
N CYS A 135 -7.96 -3.40 -0.32
CA CYS A 135 -6.53 -3.17 -0.47
C CYS A 135 -5.65 -4.13 0.36
N GLY A 136 -6.23 -5.10 1.06
CA GLY A 136 -5.50 -5.98 1.97
C GLY A 136 -5.05 -5.31 3.27
N LEU A 137 -5.69 -4.19 3.63
CA LEU A 137 -5.41 -3.44 4.86
C LEU A 137 -6.38 -3.86 5.97
N THR A 138 -5.95 -3.72 7.22
CA THR A 138 -6.74 -4.09 8.41
C THR A 138 -7.93 -3.17 8.62
N GLY A 139 -7.81 -1.90 8.25
CA GLY A 139 -8.91 -0.95 8.38
C GLY A 139 -8.47 0.50 8.16
N LEU A 140 -9.08 1.40 8.91
CA LEU A 140 -8.81 2.84 8.85
C LEU A 140 -8.10 3.33 10.11
N VAL A 141 -7.21 4.27 9.93
CA VAL A 141 -6.75 5.14 11.01
C VAL A 141 -7.19 6.55 10.68
N VAL A 142 -7.99 7.13 11.56
CA VAL A 142 -8.46 8.50 11.43
C VAL A 142 -7.54 9.41 12.22
N PHE A 143 -6.97 10.39 11.55
CA PHE A 143 -6.22 11.49 12.16
C PHE A 143 -7.10 12.74 12.17
N SER A 144 -7.41 13.20 13.39
CA SER A 144 -8.09 14.45 13.66
C SER A 144 -7.17 15.44 14.37
N GLU A 145 -7.60 16.70 14.51
CA GLU A 145 -6.79 17.72 15.19
C GLU A 145 -6.33 17.31 16.62
N ARG A 146 -5.15 17.82 16.99
CA ARG A 146 -4.32 17.46 18.17
C ARG A 146 -3.57 16.13 18.08
N GLY A 147 -3.46 15.52 16.90
CA GLY A 147 -2.76 14.25 16.74
C GLY A 147 -3.53 13.08 17.35
N LYS A 148 -4.84 13.24 17.58
CA LYS A 148 -5.69 12.14 18.04
C LYS A 148 -5.84 11.14 16.90
N MET A 149 -5.20 10.00 17.12
CA MET A 149 -5.28 8.82 16.26
C MET A 149 -6.40 7.92 16.78
N GLN A 150 -7.36 7.60 15.92
CA GLN A 150 -8.38 6.60 16.22
C GLN A 150 -8.26 5.46 15.21
N VAL A 151 -8.05 4.25 15.73
CA VAL A 151 -8.08 3.01 14.93
C VAL A 151 -9.53 2.58 14.78
N ILE A 152 -9.96 2.37 13.55
CA ILE A 152 -11.24 1.77 13.20
C ILE A 152 -10.92 0.48 12.47
N SER A 153 -11.25 -0.66 13.09
CA SER A 153 -11.16 -1.98 12.48
C SER A 153 -12.55 -2.61 12.38
N GLN A 154 -12.67 -3.62 11.53
CA GLN A 154 -13.80 -4.55 11.57
C GLN A 154 -13.79 -5.37 12.86
#